data_AF-A0A7X8RD02-F1
#
_entry.id   AF-A0A7X8RD02-F1
#
_cell.length_a   1.000
_cell.length_b   1.000
_cell.length_c   1.000
_cell.angle_alpha   90.00
_cell.angle_beta   90.00
_cell.angle_gamma   90.00
#
_symmetry.space_group_name_H-M   'P 1'
#
loop_
_entity.id
_entity.type
_entity.pdbx_description
1 polymer ?
#
loop_
_entity_poly.entity_id
_entity_poly.type
_entity_poly.pdbx_seq_one_letter_code
_entity_poly.pdbx_strand_id
1 'polypeptide(L)'
;MNSPMGVGKFIGEYIRQSLTVLKNPKQMIPTVVLGIVWLVLALLASFGINPLPVRILSFLTFAQGGMFGGVLGAVGGILGKVVIAVFLNAAIVPIFLKKAPFSGMGGGIKVFFESLAIKSVTAISPLLGGIGAALLLYAFMNSTQSLQNSMVGIIAFIMLLQSISIQGGFLWGLVFSIANSASKGKSPSYIEVSRFISGMTLGFALGVTLSLIGLRWCAWLGTVLLIAALIFVIVTKGKKEVAAA
;
A
#
# COMPACT_ATOMS: atom_id res chain seq x y z
N MET A 1 -1.67 -23.39 -17.35
CA MET A 1 -0.97 -22.10 -17.55
C MET A 1 -2.01 -21.08 -17.99
N ASN A 2 -2.46 -20.19 -17.09
CA ASN A 2 -3.42 -19.15 -17.44
C ASN A 2 -2.70 -18.00 -18.14
N SER A 3 -3.29 -17.50 -19.23
CA SER A 3 -2.80 -16.33 -19.95
C SER A 3 -2.57 -15.14 -19.00
N PRO A 4 -1.57 -14.29 -19.26
CA PRO A 4 -1.31 -13.12 -18.43
C PRO A 4 -2.55 -12.23 -18.40
N MET A 5 -3.16 -12.09 -17.22
CA MET A 5 -4.35 -11.25 -17.06
C MET A 5 -3.95 -9.78 -17.00
N GLY A 6 -4.51 -8.99 -17.91
CA GLY A 6 -4.42 -7.53 -17.87
C GLY A 6 -5.16 -6.94 -16.66
N VAL A 7 -4.77 -5.73 -16.25
CA VAL A 7 -5.23 -5.07 -15.01
C VAL A 7 -6.75 -5.00 -14.93
N GLY A 8 -7.43 -4.61 -16.02
CA GLY A 8 -8.89 -4.50 -16.02
C GLY A 8 -9.59 -5.83 -15.76
N LYS A 9 -9.07 -6.93 -16.32
CA LYS A 9 -9.61 -8.27 -16.10
C LYS A 9 -9.35 -8.76 -14.67
N PHE A 10 -8.15 -8.53 -14.15
CA PHE A 10 -7.80 -8.87 -12.76
C PHE A 10 -8.71 -8.13 -11.76
N ILE A 11 -8.88 -6.81 -11.93
CA ILE A 11 -9.77 -6.00 -11.08
C ILE A 11 -11.22 -6.49 -11.21
N GLY A 12 -11.70 -6.74 -12.43
CA GLY A 12 -13.06 -7.21 -12.67
C GLY A 12 -13.36 -8.56 -12.01
N GLU A 13 -12.44 -9.52 -12.10
CA GLU A 13 -12.57 -10.82 -11.41
C GLU A 13 -12.55 -10.66 -9.89
N TYR A 14 -11.65 -9.81 -9.37
CA TYR A 14 -11.55 -9.56 -7.94
C TYR A 14 -12.81 -8.88 -7.37
N ILE A 15 -13.37 -7.90 -8.09
CA ILE A 15 -14.64 -7.26 -7.73
C ILE A 15 -15.76 -8.30 -7.74
N ARG A 16 -15.86 -9.12 -8.79
CA ARG A 16 -16.90 -10.16 -8.89
C ARG A 16 -16.82 -11.16 -7.73
N GLN A 17 -15.61 -11.56 -7.34
CA GLN A 17 -15.38 -12.43 -6.20
C GLN A 17 -15.76 -11.73 -4.88
N SER A 18 -15.42 -10.45 -4.71
CA SER A 18 -15.77 -9.65 -3.54
C SER A 18 -17.28 -9.42 -3.40
N LEU A 19 -17.99 -9.21 -4.50
CA LEU A 19 -19.46 -9.08 -4.51
C LEU A 19 -20.16 -10.36 -4.04
N THR A 20 -19.50 -11.52 -4.12
CA THR A 20 -20.05 -12.79 -3.62
C THR A 20 -20.08 -12.81 -2.09
N VAL A 21 -19.15 -12.11 -1.43
CA VAL A 21 -19.09 -11.95 0.03
C VAL A 21 -20.27 -11.11 0.54
N LEU A 22 -20.72 -10.12 -0.24
CA LEU A 22 -21.89 -9.28 0.10
C LEU A 22 -23.21 -10.07 0.18
N LYS A 23 -23.26 -11.28 -0.39
CA LYS A 23 -24.43 -12.16 -0.27
C LYS A 23 -24.56 -12.81 1.11
N ASN A 24 -23.54 -12.69 1.97
CA ASN A 24 -23.53 -13.21 3.33
C ASN A 24 -23.66 -12.07 4.36
N PRO A 25 -24.88 -11.76 4.86
CA PRO A 25 -25.11 -10.60 5.73
C PRO A 25 -24.27 -10.65 7.02
N LYS A 26 -23.97 -11.85 7.55
CA LYS A 26 -23.13 -12.03 8.73
C LYS A 26 -21.67 -11.59 8.52
N GLN A 27 -21.15 -11.66 7.29
CA GLN A 27 -19.77 -11.26 6.97
C GLN A 27 -19.63 -9.74 6.82
N MET A 28 -20.74 -9.01 6.68
CA MET A 28 -20.74 -7.55 6.56
C MET A 28 -20.74 -6.83 7.91
N ILE A 29 -21.12 -7.53 9.01
CA ILE A 29 -21.26 -6.94 10.34
C ILE A 29 -19.99 -6.19 10.79
N PRO A 30 -18.76 -6.74 10.69
CA PRO A 30 -17.55 -6.02 11.10
C PRO A 30 -17.33 -4.72 10.31
N THR A 31 -17.67 -4.73 9.02
CA THR A 31 -17.52 -3.56 8.13
C THR A 31 -18.53 -2.48 8.49
N VAL A 32 -19.78 -2.85 8.76
CA VAL A 32 -20.83 -1.91 9.19
C VAL A 32 -20.49 -1.29 10.54
N VAL A 33 -20.06 -2.10 11.52
CA VAL A 33 -19.65 -1.61 12.84
C VAL A 33 -18.48 -0.64 12.71
N LEU A 34 -17.47 -0.98 11.91
CA LEU A 34 -16.32 -0.09 11.67
C LEU A 34 -16.74 1.22 10.98
N GLY A 35 -17.68 1.15 10.03
CA GLY A 35 -18.26 2.33 9.38
C GLY A 35 -18.99 3.25 10.37
N ILE A 36 -19.79 2.69 11.28
CA ILE A 36 -20.45 3.45 12.35
C ILE A 36 -19.42 4.09 13.27
N VAL A 37 -18.37 3.36 13.67
CA VAL A 37 -17.29 3.90 14.50
C VAL A 37 -16.61 5.09 13.82
N TRP A 38 -16.30 4.99 12.52
CA TRP A 38 -15.74 6.10 11.76
C TRP A 38 -16.67 7.30 11.69
N LEU A 39 -17.97 7.08 11.47
CA LEU A 39 -18.97 8.15 11.44
C LEU A 39 -18.99 8.90 12.77
N VAL A 40 -19.07 8.18 13.89
CA VAL A 40 -19.10 8.77 15.23
C VAL A 40 -17.80 9.54 15.52
N LEU A 41 -16.63 8.96 15.23
CA LEU A 41 -15.35 9.62 15.46
C LEU A 41 -15.18 10.88 14.58
N ALA A 42 -15.65 10.84 13.33
CA ALA A 42 -15.62 12.00 12.44
C ALA A 42 -16.55 13.12 12.93
N LEU A 43 -17.75 12.78 13.42
CA LEU A 43 -18.68 13.75 14.01
C LEU A 43 -18.12 14.38 15.28
N LEU A 44 -17.57 13.58 16.19
CA LEU A 44 -16.93 14.09 17.42
C LEU A 44 -15.80 15.07 17.08
N ALA A 45 -14.94 14.71 16.13
CA ALA A 45 -13.87 15.60 15.66
C ALA A 45 -14.43 16.88 15.01
N SER A 46 -15.51 16.77 14.23
CA SER A 46 -16.17 17.93 13.61
C SER A 46 -16.80 18.89 14.64
N PHE A 47 -17.26 18.38 15.79
CA PHE A 47 -17.75 19.21 16.89
C PHE A 47 -16.62 19.75 17.79
N GLY A 48 -15.35 19.52 17.43
CA GLY A 48 -14.19 19.92 18.24
C GLY A 48 -13.97 19.05 19.49
N ILE A 49 -14.74 17.98 19.65
CA ILE A 49 -14.62 17.04 20.77
C ILE A 49 -13.52 16.04 20.45
N ASN A 50 -12.29 16.35 20.89
CA ASN A 50 -11.13 15.50 20.65
C ASN A 50 -10.31 15.21 21.93
N PRO A 51 -10.94 14.61 22.98
CA PRO A 51 -10.20 14.14 24.14
C PRO A 51 -9.24 13.01 23.75
N LEU A 52 -8.23 12.73 24.59
CA LEU A 52 -7.18 11.74 24.30
C LEU A 52 -7.70 10.38 23.79
N PRO A 53 -8.77 9.77 24.36
CA PRO A 53 -9.27 8.49 23.86
C PRO A 53 -9.82 8.58 22.42
N VAL A 54 -10.54 9.65 22.09
CA VAL A 54 -11.06 9.90 20.73
C VAL A 54 -9.92 10.12 19.76
N ARG A 55 -8.85 10.81 20.20
CA ARG A 55 -7.66 11.05 19.37
C ARG A 55 -6.91 9.76 19.07
N ILE A 56 -6.73 8.89 20.07
CA ILE A 56 -6.08 7.59 19.90
C ILE A 56 -6.91 6.70 18.97
N LEU A 57 -8.23 6.59 19.20
CA LEU A 57 -9.11 5.81 18.34
C LEU A 57 -9.16 6.36 16.92
N SER A 58 -9.23 7.69 16.75
CA SER A 58 -9.21 8.35 15.45
C SER A 58 -7.89 8.10 14.71
N PHE A 59 -6.77 8.05 15.42
CA PHE A 59 -5.47 7.70 14.87
C PHE A 59 -5.44 6.23 14.43
N LEU A 60 -5.73 5.31 15.35
CA LEU A 60 -5.68 3.85 15.11
C LEU A 60 -6.59 3.42 13.97
N THR A 61 -7.77 4.04 13.86
CA THR A 61 -8.76 3.71 12.84
C THR A 61 -8.67 4.60 11.61
N PHE A 62 -7.78 5.61 11.59
CA PHE A 62 -7.70 6.60 10.52
C PHE A 62 -9.05 7.29 10.22
N ALA A 63 -9.88 7.50 11.26
CA ALA A 63 -11.25 8.01 11.09
C ALA A 63 -11.30 9.39 10.41
N GLN A 64 -10.33 10.26 10.74
CA GLN A 64 -10.23 11.63 10.24
C GLN A 64 -9.50 11.73 8.89
N GLY A 65 -9.06 10.60 8.34
CA GLY A 65 -8.45 10.53 7.02
C GLY A 65 -9.40 11.04 5.93
N GLY A 66 -8.94 12.05 5.19
CA GLY A 66 -9.64 12.65 4.05
C GLY A 66 -10.61 13.78 4.38
N MET A 67 -10.77 14.18 5.65
CA MET A 67 -11.66 15.29 6.03
C MET A 67 -11.16 16.67 5.58
N PHE A 68 -9.84 16.86 5.46
CA PHE A 68 -9.22 18.19 5.35
C PHE A 68 -8.46 18.42 4.02
N GLY A 69 -8.59 17.53 3.04
CA GLY A 69 -7.81 17.58 1.78
C GLY A 69 -8.63 17.85 0.51
N GLY A 70 -9.85 18.39 0.64
CA GLY A 70 -10.77 18.57 -0.49
C GLY A 70 -11.16 17.25 -1.17
N VAL A 71 -11.56 17.30 -2.44
CA VAL A 71 -12.03 16.10 -3.18
C VAL A 71 -10.94 15.03 -3.30
N LEU A 72 -9.71 15.41 -3.65
CA LEU A 72 -8.59 14.47 -3.77
C LEU A 72 -8.23 13.85 -2.42
N GLY A 73 -8.22 14.65 -1.35
CA GLY A 73 -8.01 14.16 0.00
C GLY A 73 -9.12 13.22 0.47
N ALA A 74 -10.37 13.47 0.09
CA ALA A 74 -11.50 12.59 0.40
C ALA A 74 -11.33 11.21 -0.27
N VAL A 75 -10.97 11.18 -1.55
CA VAL A 75 -10.70 9.94 -2.29
C VAL A 75 -9.51 9.19 -1.65
N GLY A 76 -8.42 9.89 -1.36
CA GLY A 76 -7.28 9.31 -0.65
C GLY A 76 -7.63 8.79 0.74
N GLY A 77 -8.48 9.51 1.47
CA GLY A 77 -8.99 9.10 2.77
C GLY A 77 -9.82 7.83 2.73
N ILE A 78 -10.66 7.66 1.69
CA ILE A 78 -11.41 6.42 1.45
C ILE A 78 -10.45 5.27 1.18
N LEU A 79 -9.44 5.46 0.32
CA LEU A 79 -8.42 4.42 0.09
C LEU A 79 -7.70 4.04 1.39
N GLY A 80 -7.31 5.01 2.19
CA GLY A 80 -6.66 4.76 3.48
C GLY A 80 -7.57 3.98 4.43
N LYS A 81 -8.85 4.31 4.50
CA LYS A 81 -9.85 3.57 5.29
C LYS A 81 -10.00 2.12 4.81
N VAL A 82 -9.97 1.87 3.50
CA VAL A 82 -9.95 0.50 2.97
C VAL A 82 -8.71 -0.25 3.44
N VAL A 83 -7.53 0.38 3.44
CA VAL A 83 -6.29 -0.22 3.96
C VAL A 83 -6.44 -0.60 5.45
N ILE A 84 -7.01 0.29 6.27
CA ILE A 84 -7.29 0.01 7.69
C ILE A 84 -8.27 -1.16 7.83
N ALA A 85 -9.36 -1.18 7.07
CA ALA A 85 -10.36 -2.24 7.15
C ALA A 85 -9.77 -3.60 6.77
N VAL A 86 -8.94 -3.65 5.72
CA VAL A 86 -8.22 -4.87 5.33
C VAL A 86 -7.28 -5.33 6.45
N PHE A 87 -6.52 -4.42 7.05
CA PHE A 87 -5.63 -4.75 8.17
C PHE A 87 -6.39 -5.25 9.39
N LEU A 88 -7.47 -4.58 9.79
CA LEU A 88 -8.29 -5.01 10.92
C LEU A 88 -8.90 -6.39 10.66
N ASN A 89 -9.39 -6.66 9.45
CA ASN A 89 -9.86 -8.00 9.10
C ASN A 89 -8.73 -9.04 9.15
N ALA A 90 -7.55 -8.71 8.64
CA ALA A 90 -6.37 -9.57 8.69
C ALA A 90 -5.86 -9.82 10.12
N ALA A 91 -6.05 -8.87 11.04
CA ALA A 91 -5.70 -9.01 12.44
C ALA A 91 -6.77 -9.80 13.22
N ILE A 92 -8.04 -9.45 13.05
CA ILE A 92 -9.16 -9.94 13.85
C ILE A 92 -9.51 -11.38 13.48
N VAL A 93 -9.67 -11.70 12.19
CA VAL A 93 -10.15 -13.02 11.74
C VAL A 93 -9.23 -14.16 12.22
N PRO A 94 -7.89 -14.08 12.07
CA PRO A 94 -7.00 -15.13 12.57
C PRO A 94 -7.07 -15.31 14.08
N ILE A 95 -7.19 -14.22 14.87
CA ILE A 95 -7.31 -14.30 16.33
C ILE A 95 -8.56 -15.10 16.74
N PHE A 96 -9.70 -14.83 16.09
CA PHE A 96 -10.93 -15.61 16.31
C PHE A 96 -10.76 -17.09 15.95
N LEU A 97 -9.92 -17.39 14.96
CA LEU A 97 -9.56 -18.75 14.56
C LEU A 97 -8.40 -19.34 15.39
N LYS A 98 -7.95 -18.67 16.46
CA LYS A 98 -6.79 -19.04 17.28
C LYS A 98 -5.49 -19.20 16.47
N LYS A 99 -5.37 -18.50 15.35
CA LYS A 99 -4.19 -18.43 14.49
C LYS A 99 -3.46 -17.10 14.72
N ALA A 100 -2.15 -17.09 14.53
CA ALA A 100 -1.37 -15.85 14.63
C ALA A 100 -1.61 -14.96 13.38
N PRO A 101 -2.12 -13.72 13.54
CA PRO A 101 -2.47 -12.82 12.43
C PRO A 101 -1.28 -12.32 11.60
N PHE A 102 -0.07 -12.44 12.15
CA PHE A 102 1.17 -11.99 11.52
C PHE A 102 2.21 -13.11 11.34
N SER A 103 1.75 -14.35 11.22
CA SER A 103 2.61 -15.46 10.80
C SER A 103 3.20 -15.12 9.41
N GLY A 104 4.52 -15.16 9.29
CA GLY A 104 5.26 -14.74 8.08
C GLY A 104 5.98 -13.39 8.20
N MET A 105 5.78 -12.60 9.27
CA MET A 105 6.48 -11.32 9.42
C MET A 105 8.01 -11.46 9.48
N GLY A 106 8.52 -12.49 10.17
CA GLY A 106 9.96 -12.77 10.24
C GLY A 106 10.59 -13.09 8.88
N GLY A 107 9.88 -13.86 8.04
CA GLY A 107 10.31 -14.12 6.66
C GLY A 107 10.27 -12.86 5.81
N GLY A 108 9.26 -12.01 6.03
CA GLY A 108 9.09 -10.74 5.33
C GLY A 108 10.22 -9.76 5.59
N ILE A 109 10.66 -9.65 6.84
CA ILE A 109 11.82 -8.84 7.24
C ILE A 109 13.09 -9.33 6.54
N LYS A 110 13.35 -10.64 6.55
CA LYS A 110 14.53 -11.21 5.90
C LYS A 110 14.56 -10.89 4.41
N VAL A 111 13.47 -11.19 3.69
CA VAL A 111 13.38 -10.96 2.25
C VAL A 111 13.42 -9.46 1.91
N PHE A 112 12.81 -8.62 2.75
CA PHE A 112 12.90 -7.17 2.62
C PHE A 112 14.36 -6.71 2.61
N PHE A 113 15.15 -7.02 3.65
CA PHE A 113 16.56 -6.63 3.69
C PHE A 113 17.40 -7.26 2.58
N GLU A 114 17.15 -8.52 2.21
CA GLU A 114 17.81 -9.17 1.06
C GLU A 114 17.53 -8.46 -0.26
N SER A 115 16.30 -7.98 -0.46
CA SER A 115 15.91 -7.26 -1.68
C SER A 115 16.46 -5.83 -1.74
N LEU A 116 16.79 -5.22 -0.60
CA LEU A 116 17.48 -3.92 -0.52
C LEU A 116 18.96 -4.02 -0.88
N ALA A 117 19.56 -5.21 -0.81
CA ALA A 117 20.95 -5.40 -1.22
C ALA A 117 21.07 -5.22 -2.75
N ILE A 118 21.59 -4.05 -3.16
CA ILE A 118 21.76 -3.68 -4.57
C ILE A 118 22.95 -4.46 -5.14
N LYS A 119 22.68 -5.64 -5.68
CA LYS A 119 23.69 -6.47 -6.36
C LYS A 119 23.86 -6.13 -7.85
N SER A 120 22.98 -5.31 -8.42
CA SER A 120 23.04 -4.91 -9.83
C SER A 120 22.38 -3.56 -10.07
N VAL A 121 22.84 -2.81 -11.08
CA VAL A 121 22.24 -1.53 -11.49
C VAL A 121 20.79 -1.71 -11.95
N THR A 122 20.45 -2.88 -12.51
CA THR A 122 19.08 -3.26 -12.88
C THR A 122 18.14 -3.44 -11.68
N ALA A 123 18.67 -3.60 -10.46
CA ALA A 123 17.90 -3.68 -9.22
C ALA A 123 17.36 -2.32 -8.75
N ILE A 124 18.02 -1.24 -9.16
CA ILE A 124 17.79 0.11 -8.64
C ILE A 124 16.43 0.64 -9.12
N SER A 125 16.09 0.38 -10.39
CA SER A 125 14.83 0.84 -10.98
C SER A 125 13.57 0.36 -10.26
N PRO A 126 13.34 -0.96 -10.05
CA PRO A 126 12.14 -1.42 -9.35
C PRO A 126 12.11 -0.93 -7.91
N LEU A 127 13.26 -0.82 -7.23
CA LEU A 127 13.33 -0.30 -5.87
C LEU A 127 12.93 1.19 -5.79
N LEU A 128 13.54 2.05 -6.61
CA LEU A 128 13.21 3.47 -6.69
C LEU A 128 11.75 3.69 -7.11
N GLY A 129 11.27 2.89 -8.07
CA GLY A 129 9.88 2.90 -8.50
C GLY A 129 8.92 2.60 -7.35
N GLY A 130 9.25 1.59 -6.54
CA GLY A 130 8.48 1.24 -5.35
C GLY A 130 8.46 2.35 -4.30
N ILE A 131 9.62 2.93 -3.99
CA ILE A 131 9.72 4.04 -3.02
C ILE A 131 8.89 5.24 -3.49
N GLY A 132 9.06 5.63 -4.77
CA GLY A 132 8.35 6.75 -5.36
C GLY A 132 6.84 6.54 -5.35
N ALA A 133 6.38 5.36 -5.76
CA ALA A 133 4.96 5.00 -5.76
C ALA A 133 4.35 5.02 -4.35
N ALA A 134 5.04 4.45 -3.36
CA ALA A 134 4.54 4.44 -1.99
C ALA A 134 4.52 5.83 -1.35
N LEU A 135 5.50 6.69 -1.63
CA LEU A 135 5.49 8.08 -1.15
C LEU A 135 4.32 8.87 -1.74
N LEU A 136 4.01 8.68 -3.02
CA LEU A 136 2.83 9.29 -3.65
C LEU A 136 1.54 8.74 -3.08
N LEU A 137 1.42 7.41 -2.92
CA LEU A 137 0.25 6.78 -2.30
C LEU A 137 0.06 7.25 -0.86
N TYR A 138 1.13 7.37 -0.10
CA TYR A 138 1.10 7.90 1.25
C TYR A 138 0.66 9.36 1.28
N ALA A 139 1.23 10.21 0.42
CA ALA A 139 0.82 11.61 0.29
C ALA A 139 -0.65 11.74 -0.15
N PHE A 140 -1.13 10.80 -0.99
CA PHE A 140 -2.51 10.78 -1.43
C PHE A 140 -3.46 10.39 -0.29
N MET A 141 -3.18 9.31 0.43
CA MET A 141 -4.00 8.85 1.55
C MET A 141 -3.94 9.84 2.72
N ASN A 142 -2.75 10.33 3.06
CA ASN A 142 -2.51 11.34 4.08
C ASN A 142 -2.19 12.69 3.44
N SER A 143 -3.17 13.31 2.78
CA SER A 143 -3.04 14.60 2.06
C SER A 143 -2.52 15.75 2.93
N THR A 144 -2.90 15.76 4.21
CA THR A 144 -2.38 16.75 5.17
C THR A 144 -0.98 16.41 5.67
N GLN A 145 -0.48 15.19 5.40
CA GLN A 145 0.74 14.60 5.96
C GLN A 145 0.83 14.80 7.48
N SER A 146 -0.33 14.71 8.13
CA SER A 146 -0.42 14.96 9.57
C SER A 146 -0.05 13.69 10.33
N LEU A 147 0.53 13.88 11.52
CA LEU A 147 0.86 12.76 12.39
C LEU A 147 -0.38 11.95 12.79
N GLN A 148 -1.52 12.64 12.96
CA GLN A 148 -2.82 12.02 13.28
C GLN A 148 -3.28 11.01 12.21
N ASN A 149 -2.84 11.19 10.97
CA ASN A 149 -3.22 10.39 9.83
C ASN A 149 -2.06 9.47 9.38
N SER A 150 -0.92 9.45 10.08
CA SER A 150 0.24 8.65 9.67
C SER A 150 0.02 7.15 9.84
N MET A 151 -0.99 6.73 10.63
CA MET A 151 -1.31 5.33 10.90
C MET A 151 -1.55 4.52 9.63
N VAL A 152 -2.13 5.13 8.58
CA VAL A 152 -2.31 4.45 7.28
C VAL A 152 -0.97 4.01 6.68
N GLY A 153 0.09 4.80 6.87
CA GLY A 153 1.44 4.46 6.41
C GLY A 153 2.08 3.36 7.27
N ILE A 154 1.87 3.38 8.58
CA ILE A 154 2.34 2.33 9.49
C ILE A 154 1.69 0.99 9.13
N ILE A 155 0.38 0.99 8.92
CA ILE A 155 -0.36 -0.22 8.55
C ILE A 155 0.03 -0.68 7.15
N ALA A 156 0.16 0.22 6.18
CA ALA A 156 0.64 -0.14 4.84
C ALA A 156 2.04 -0.77 4.90
N PHE A 157 2.95 -0.21 5.71
CA PHE A 157 4.28 -0.80 5.96
C PHE A 157 4.18 -2.22 6.52
N ILE A 158 3.38 -2.44 7.58
CA ILE A 158 3.21 -3.75 8.21
C ILE A 158 2.63 -4.77 7.21
N MET A 159 1.59 -4.37 6.47
CA MET A 159 0.92 -5.22 5.49
C MET A 159 1.85 -5.58 4.33
N LEU A 160 2.62 -4.62 3.81
CA LEU A 160 3.58 -4.87 2.75
C LEU A 160 4.70 -5.81 3.23
N LEU A 161 5.24 -5.57 4.42
CA LEU A 161 6.26 -6.42 5.04
C LEU A 161 5.78 -7.87 5.17
N GLN A 162 4.56 -8.08 5.65
CA GLN A 162 3.95 -9.41 5.72
C GLN A 162 3.74 -10.02 4.32
N SER A 163 3.25 -9.21 3.37
CA SER A 163 2.96 -9.68 2.01
C SER A 163 4.19 -10.19 1.26
N ILE A 164 5.37 -9.62 1.52
CA ILE A 164 6.64 -10.06 0.92
C ILE A 164 6.92 -11.54 1.23
N SER A 165 6.56 -12.01 2.42
CA SER A 165 6.79 -13.40 2.82
C SER A 165 5.75 -14.38 2.31
N ILE A 166 4.49 -13.95 2.19
CA ILE A 166 3.37 -14.82 1.81
C ILE A 166 3.35 -15.03 0.29
N GLN A 167 3.94 -14.12 -0.49
CA GLN A 167 4.16 -14.25 -1.94
C GLN A 167 2.87 -14.51 -2.74
N GLY A 168 1.73 -14.07 -2.23
CA GLY A 168 0.42 -14.35 -2.80
C GLY A 168 -0.66 -13.36 -2.37
N GLY A 169 -1.85 -13.49 -2.96
CA GLY A 169 -3.00 -12.63 -2.68
C GLY A 169 -3.12 -11.41 -3.60
N PHE A 170 -4.01 -10.49 -3.21
CA PHE A 170 -4.42 -9.35 -4.04
C PHE A 170 -3.25 -8.44 -4.45
N LEU A 171 -2.37 -8.06 -3.52
CA LEU A 171 -1.26 -7.15 -3.79
C LEU A 171 -0.29 -7.70 -4.84
N TRP A 172 0.14 -8.95 -4.68
CA TRP A 172 1.01 -9.60 -5.66
C TRP A 172 0.31 -9.73 -7.01
N GLY A 173 -0.96 -10.17 -7.04
CA GLY A 173 -1.73 -10.26 -8.28
C GLY A 173 -1.87 -8.91 -8.99
N LEU A 174 -2.10 -7.83 -8.23
CA LEU A 174 -2.22 -6.47 -8.77
C LEU A 174 -0.89 -5.99 -9.35
N VAL A 175 0.22 -6.11 -8.60
CA VAL A 175 1.54 -5.67 -9.06
C VAL A 175 1.98 -6.47 -10.28
N PHE A 176 1.79 -7.79 -10.28
CA PHE A 176 2.06 -8.64 -11.46
C PHE A 176 1.20 -8.24 -12.66
N SER A 177 -0.08 -7.94 -12.46
CA SER A 177 -0.98 -7.54 -13.55
C SER A 177 -0.61 -6.18 -14.15
N ILE A 178 -0.25 -5.21 -13.30
CA ILE A 178 0.25 -3.89 -13.72
C ILE A 178 1.55 -4.06 -14.50
N ALA A 179 2.51 -4.80 -13.94
CA ALA A 179 3.81 -5.02 -14.57
C ALA A 179 3.70 -5.80 -15.89
N ASN A 180 2.79 -6.77 -15.99
CA ASN A 180 2.47 -7.47 -17.25
C ASN A 180 1.90 -6.53 -18.32
N SER A 181 1.00 -5.63 -17.91
CA SER A 181 0.37 -4.66 -18.81
C SER A 181 1.39 -3.63 -19.31
N ALA A 182 2.28 -3.16 -18.43
CA ALA A 182 3.36 -2.25 -18.77
C ALA A 182 4.45 -2.91 -19.65
N SER A 183 4.66 -4.22 -19.48
CA SER A 183 5.70 -4.98 -20.19
C SER A 183 5.22 -5.65 -21.48
N LYS A 184 4.03 -5.30 -21.99
CA LYS A 184 3.42 -5.87 -23.20
C LYS A 184 3.43 -7.41 -23.21
N GLY A 185 3.14 -8.04 -22.06
CA GLY A 185 3.01 -9.50 -21.96
C GLY A 185 4.27 -10.27 -21.57
N LYS A 186 5.41 -9.61 -21.30
CA LYS A 186 6.55 -10.27 -20.64
C LYS A 186 6.26 -10.39 -19.14
N SER A 187 6.23 -11.63 -18.63
CA SER A 187 6.07 -11.91 -17.21
C SER A 187 7.24 -11.30 -16.42
N PRO A 188 7.00 -10.34 -15.52
CA PRO A 188 8.05 -9.74 -14.71
C PRO A 188 8.63 -10.78 -13.77
N SER A 189 9.91 -10.62 -13.44
CA SER A 189 10.58 -11.54 -12.52
C SER A 189 10.02 -11.37 -11.11
N TYR A 190 9.87 -12.49 -10.39
CA TYR A 190 9.53 -12.49 -8.97
C TYR A 190 10.50 -11.61 -8.14
N ILE A 191 11.77 -11.56 -8.54
CA ILE A 191 12.81 -10.73 -7.91
C ILE A 191 12.54 -9.24 -8.13
N GLU A 192 12.09 -8.84 -9.32
CA GLU A 192 11.77 -7.44 -9.62
C GLU A 192 10.53 -6.96 -8.86
N VAL A 193 9.50 -7.81 -8.78
CA VAL A 193 8.27 -7.51 -8.02
C VAL A 193 8.57 -7.46 -6.52
N SER A 194 9.36 -8.39 -5.99
CA SER A 194 9.81 -8.37 -4.59
C SER A 194 10.58 -7.09 -4.27
N ARG A 195 11.51 -6.66 -5.13
CA ARG A 195 12.23 -5.38 -4.99
C ARG A 195 11.32 -4.17 -5.05
N PHE A 196 10.32 -4.18 -5.93
CA PHE A 196 9.33 -3.11 -6.00
C PHE A 196 8.48 -3.03 -4.72
N ILE A 197 7.99 -4.16 -4.22
CA ILE A 197 7.23 -4.23 -2.96
C ILE A 197 8.09 -3.79 -1.78
N SER A 198 9.35 -4.20 -1.70
CA SER A 198 10.28 -3.72 -0.67
C SER A 198 10.58 -2.24 -0.80
N GLY A 199 10.69 -1.72 -2.03
CA GLY A 199 10.74 -0.29 -2.29
C GLY A 199 9.51 0.43 -1.74
N MET A 200 8.31 -0.12 -1.97
CA MET A 200 7.08 0.42 -1.41
C MET A 200 7.09 0.39 0.13
N THR A 201 7.53 -0.71 0.73
CA THR A 201 7.69 -0.84 2.19
C THR A 201 8.60 0.27 2.74
N LEU A 202 9.76 0.50 2.10
CA LEU A 202 10.63 1.63 2.45
C LEU A 202 9.95 2.99 2.25
N GLY A 203 9.24 3.19 1.13
CA GLY A 203 8.57 4.46 0.84
C GLY A 203 7.49 4.80 1.88
N PHE A 204 6.74 3.82 2.38
CA PHE A 204 5.79 4.04 3.47
C PHE A 204 6.49 4.35 4.80
N ALA A 205 7.59 3.66 5.12
CA ALA A 205 8.39 3.97 6.30
C ALA A 205 8.93 5.42 6.23
N LEU A 206 9.47 5.83 5.09
CA LEU A 206 9.93 7.20 4.83
C LEU A 206 8.79 8.22 4.90
N GLY A 207 7.61 7.89 4.38
CA GLY A 207 6.45 8.78 4.45
C GLY A 207 6.00 9.05 5.89
N VAL A 208 6.02 8.04 6.74
CA VAL A 208 5.70 8.17 8.17
C VAL A 208 6.76 9.02 8.88
N THR A 209 8.06 8.79 8.63
CA THR A 209 9.13 9.58 9.26
C THR A 209 9.13 11.04 8.80
N LEU A 210 8.84 11.31 7.53
CA LEU A 210 8.68 12.68 7.02
C LEU A 210 7.51 13.40 7.70
N SER A 211 6.39 12.70 7.92
CA SER A 211 5.24 13.27 8.66
C SER A 211 5.54 13.52 10.14
N LEU A 212 6.38 12.70 10.76
CA LEU A 212 6.87 12.92 12.13
C LEU A 212 7.70 14.21 12.24
N ILE A 213 8.50 14.52 11.23
CA ILE A 213 9.34 15.73 11.17
C ILE A 213 8.53 16.95 10.66
N GLY A 214 7.28 16.75 10.22
CA GLY A 214 6.44 17.82 9.68
C GLY A 214 6.78 18.22 8.24
N LEU A 215 7.61 17.44 7.54
CA LEU A 215 8.03 17.72 6.17
C LEU A 215 7.00 17.24 5.15
N ARG A 216 6.34 18.19 4.49
CA ARG A 216 5.30 17.94 3.47
C ARG A 216 5.87 17.63 2.09
N TRP A 217 6.91 16.79 2.03
CA TRP A 217 7.70 16.53 0.82
C TRP A 217 7.43 15.18 0.18
N CYS A 218 6.50 14.37 0.73
CA CYS A 218 6.25 13.02 0.20
C CYS A 218 5.81 13.05 -1.26
N ALA A 219 4.97 14.00 -1.66
CA ALA A 219 4.54 14.14 -3.05
C ALA A 219 5.73 14.47 -3.98
N TRP A 220 6.53 15.47 -3.61
CA TRP A 220 7.70 15.90 -4.38
C TRP A 220 8.76 14.80 -4.51
N LEU A 221 9.18 14.22 -3.38
CA LEU A 221 10.15 13.13 -3.35
C LEU A 221 9.63 11.91 -4.11
N GLY A 222 8.34 11.58 -3.97
CA GLY A 222 7.69 10.50 -4.69
C GLY A 222 7.79 10.68 -6.20
N THR A 223 7.43 11.86 -6.71
CA THR A 223 7.52 12.19 -8.14
C THR A 223 8.95 12.17 -8.65
N VAL A 224 9.90 12.78 -7.94
CA VAL A 224 11.32 12.78 -8.33
C VAL A 224 11.88 11.37 -8.42
N LEU A 225 11.57 10.51 -7.46
CA LEU A 225 12.04 9.12 -7.44
C LEU A 225 11.40 8.29 -8.57
N LEU A 226 10.14 8.52 -8.92
CA LEU A 226 9.52 7.87 -10.08
C LEU A 226 10.15 8.31 -11.40
N ILE A 227 10.45 9.60 -11.56
CA ILE A 227 11.16 10.11 -12.74
C ILE A 227 12.55 9.47 -12.82
N ALA A 228 13.28 9.43 -11.71
CA ALA A 228 14.59 8.78 -11.65
C ALA A 228 14.49 7.28 -12.03
N ALA A 229 13.50 6.56 -11.51
CA ALA A 229 13.25 5.16 -11.87
C ALA A 229 13.01 4.99 -13.38
N LEU A 230 12.17 5.84 -13.99
CA LEU A 230 11.91 5.83 -15.43
C LEU A 230 13.17 6.08 -16.26
N ILE A 231 13.98 7.07 -15.88
CA ILE A 231 15.27 7.35 -16.53
C ILE A 231 16.18 6.12 -16.45
N PHE A 232 16.27 5.46 -15.29
CA PHE A 232 17.06 4.23 -15.14
C PHE A 232 16.57 3.10 -16.05
N VAL A 233 15.25 2.91 -16.21
CA VAL A 233 14.70 1.91 -17.16
C VAL A 233 15.14 2.22 -18.58
N ILE A 234 15.02 3.48 -19.01
CA ILE A 234 15.33 3.89 -20.38
C ILE A 234 16.82 3.70 -20.66
N VAL A 235 17.69 4.16 -19.76
CA VAL A 235 19.15 4.04 -19.90
C VAL A 235 19.61 2.58 -19.91
N THR A 236 19.04 1.73 -19.07
CA THR A 236 19.42 0.30 -19.00
C THR A 236 18.92 -0.51 -20.19
N LYS A 237 17.77 -0.15 -20.77
CA LYS A 237 17.30 -0.74 -22.03
C LYS A 237 18.18 -0.33 -23.21
N GLY A 238 18.50 0.96 -23.33
CA GLY A 238 19.39 1.46 -24.40
C GLY A 238 20.77 0.79 -24.39
N LYS A 239 21.36 0.55 -23.20
CA LYS A 239 22.63 -0.19 -23.10
C LYS A 239 22.55 -1.66 -23.54
N LYS A 240 21.40 -2.32 -23.35
CA LYS A 240 21.21 -3.71 -23.79
C LYS A 240 21.02 -3.83 -25.30
N GLU A 241 20.40 -2.84 -25.93
CA GLU A 241 20.22 -2.79 -27.39
C GLU A 241 21.54 -2.48 -28.11
N VAL A 242 22.38 -1.60 -27.53
CA VAL A 242 23.71 -1.28 -28.09
C VAL A 242 24.72 -2.41 -27.91
N ALA A 243 24.63 -3.21 -26.84
CA ALA A 243 25.51 -4.36 -26.63
C ALA A 243 25.10 -5.63 -27.42
N ALA A 244 23.94 -5.60 -28.09
CA ALA A 244 23.44 -6.70 -28.92
C ALA A 244 23.57 -6.41 -30.42
N ALA A 245 24.13 -5.26 -30.80
CA ALA A 245 24.50 -4.85 -32.15
C ALA A 245 26.01 -4.99 -32.35
#